data_AF-A0A6I2ZYM2-F1
#
_entry.id   AF-A0A6I2ZYM2-F1
#
_cell.length_a   1.000
_cell.length_b   1.000
_cell.length_c   1.000
_cell.angle_alpha   90.00
_cell.angle_beta   90.00
_cell.angle_gamma   90.00
#
_symmetry.space_group_name_H-M   'P 1'
#
loop_
_entity.id
_entity.type
_entity.pdbx_description
1 polymer ?
#
loop_
_entity_poly.entity_id
_entity_poly.type
_entity_poly.pdbx_seq_one_letter_code
_entity_poly.pdbx_strand_id
1 'polypeptide(L)'
;MADRKHSHLDEDDVRVRPQRGKSRPRSKDRPAHEDAEQGMVVAVDRGRWTCVVGSGDDERVITAMRAREMGRKGIVVGDLADLVGDLSGADDTLARIVRIAPRTTTLRRTA
;
A
#
# COMPACT_ATOMS: atom_id res chain seq x y z
N MET A 1 26.91 18.84 -22.35
CA MET A 1 27.75 18.16 -21.33
C MET A 1 29.17 18.61 -21.62
N ALA A 2 29.78 19.41 -20.74
CA ALA A 2 31.11 19.96 -21.01
C ALA A 2 32.16 18.85 -21.01
N ASP A 3 32.98 18.81 -22.06
CA ASP A 3 34.13 17.92 -22.20
C ASP A 3 35.20 18.33 -21.17
N ARG A 4 35.17 17.72 -19.98
CA ARG A 4 36.19 17.96 -18.94
C ARG A 4 37.46 17.22 -19.34
N LYS A 5 38.45 17.96 -19.85
CA LYS A 5 39.81 17.44 -20.09
C LYS A 5 40.32 16.72 -18.85
N HIS A 6 40.90 15.53 -19.02
CA HIS A 6 41.42 14.68 -17.94
C HIS A 6 42.41 15.40 -16.98
N SER A 7 43.04 16.48 -17.42
CA SER A 7 43.94 17.31 -16.61
C SER A 7 43.25 18.11 -15.49
N HIS A 8 41.91 18.18 -15.49
CA HIS A 8 41.11 18.87 -14.48
C HIS A 8 40.39 17.92 -13.51
N LEU A 9 40.53 16.60 -13.70
CA LEU A 9 40.00 15.63 -12.75
C LEU A 9 40.96 15.54 -11.57
N ASP A 10 40.45 15.79 -10.38
CA ASP A 10 41.18 15.57 -9.13
C ASP A 10 40.62 14.36 -8.35
N GLU A 11 41.18 14.11 -7.17
CA GLU A 11 40.85 12.96 -6.32
C GLU A 11 39.39 13.01 -5.82
N ASP A 12 38.77 14.18 -5.81
CA ASP A 12 37.39 14.41 -5.38
C ASP A 12 36.37 14.16 -6.51
N ASP A 13 36.78 14.23 -7.77
CA ASP A 13 35.95 13.86 -8.93
C ASP A 13 35.72 12.33 -9.05
N VAL A 14 36.37 11.53 -8.21
CA VAL A 14 36.14 10.08 -8.14
C VAL A 14 34.77 9.80 -7.54
N ARG A 15 33.85 9.27 -8.36
CA ARG A 15 32.52 8.86 -7.92
C ARG A 15 32.60 7.68 -6.92
N VAL A 16 32.65 7.99 -5.63
CA VAL A 16 32.67 6.99 -4.56
C VAL A 16 31.30 6.33 -4.44
N ARG A 17 31.25 5.02 -4.69
CA ARG A 17 30.03 4.23 -4.45
C ARG A 17 29.68 4.29 -2.97
N PRO A 18 28.42 4.58 -2.59
CA PRO A 18 28.01 4.51 -1.21
C PRO A 18 28.38 3.15 -0.60
N GLN A 19 29.05 3.17 0.55
CA GLN A 19 29.43 1.94 1.25
C GLN A 19 28.17 1.12 1.56
N ARG A 20 28.26 -0.21 1.41
CA ARG A 20 27.12 -1.16 1.57
C ARG A 20 26.35 -1.02 2.89
N GLY A 21 26.94 -0.41 3.93
CA GLY A 21 26.33 -0.24 5.25
C GLY A 21 25.67 1.10 5.54
N LYS A 22 25.66 2.07 4.62
CA LYS A 22 25.05 3.40 4.87
C LYS A 22 23.52 3.43 4.76
N SER A 23 22.87 2.32 4.39
CA SER A 23 21.40 2.24 4.40
C SER A 23 20.92 2.08 5.85
N ARG A 24 20.02 2.97 6.28
CA ARG A 24 19.36 2.86 7.58
C ARG A 24 18.79 1.44 7.74
N PRO A 25 19.04 0.75 8.87
CA PRO A 25 18.42 -0.54 9.14
C PRO A 25 16.90 -0.45 8.99
N ARG A 26 16.28 -1.52 8.51
CA ARG A 26 14.82 -1.57 8.42
C ARG A 26 14.24 -1.38 9.84
N SER A 27 13.34 -0.41 9.99
CA SER A 27 12.57 -0.28 11.22
C SER A 27 11.79 -1.57 11.52
N LYS A 28 11.75 -1.96 12.78
CA LYS A 28 10.88 -3.06 13.25
C LYS A 28 9.49 -2.53 13.62
N ASP A 29 9.39 -1.24 13.90
CA ASP A 29 8.13 -0.55 14.16
C ASP A 29 7.33 -0.47 12.87
N ARG A 30 6.11 -1.01 12.93
CA ARG A 30 5.16 -0.95 11.83
C ARG A 30 4.29 0.30 11.96
N PRO A 31 3.79 0.86 10.86
CA PRO A 31 2.87 1.98 10.92
C PRO A 31 1.59 1.59 11.68
N ALA A 32 1.05 2.50 12.49
CA ALA A 32 -0.20 2.28 13.19
C ALA A 32 -1.44 2.42 12.28
N HIS A 33 -1.30 3.13 11.15
CA HIS A 33 -2.37 3.42 10.20
C HIS A 33 -3.58 4.09 10.86
N GLU A 34 -3.32 5.13 11.66
CA GLU A 34 -4.34 5.89 12.39
C GLU A 34 -5.24 6.72 11.46
N ASP A 35 -4.72 7.04 10.28
CA ASP A 35 -5.37 7.80 9.21
C ASP A 35 -6.14 6.91 8.22
N ALA A 36 -6.30 5.61 8.53
CA ALA A 36 -6.99 4.70 7.65
C ALA A 36 -8.49 5.03 7.55
N GLU A 37 -9.00 5.09 6.33
CA GLU A 37 -10.43 5.29 6.06
C GLU A 37 -11.12 3.93 5.92
N GLN A 38 -12.32 3.80 6.47
CA GLN A 38 -13.07 2.55 6.41
C GLN A 38 -13.88 2.44 5.12
N GLY A 39 -13.87 1.25 4.52
CA GLY A 39 -14.69 0.93 3.36
C GLY A 39 -15.17 -0.52 3.37
N MET A 40 -16.16 -0.83 2.53
CA MET A 40 -16.71 -2.16 2.38
C MET A 40 -16.16 -2.85 1.13
N VAL A 41 -15.69 -4.09 1.26
CA VAL A 41 -15.25 -4.91 0.14
C VAL A 41 -16.46 -5.38 -0.67
N VAL A 42 -16.52 -5.01 -1.95
CA VAL A 42 -17.63 -5.37 -2.86
C VAL A 42 -17.24 -6.39 -3.93
N ALA A 43 -15.95 -6.47 -4.30
CA ALA A 43 -15.46 -7.49 -5.24
C ALA A 43 -14.09 -8.02 -4.84
N VAL A 44 -13.84 -9.29 -5.17
CA VAL A 44 -12.58 -10.00 -4.91
C VAL A 44 -12.06 -10.57 -6.22
N ASP A 45 -10.90 -10.09 -6.63
CA ASP A 45 -10.14 -10.58 -7.78
C ASP A 45 -8.83 -11.24 -7.32
N ARG A 46 -7.96 -11.60 -8.27
CA ARG A 46 -6.66 -12.25 -8.01
C ARG A 46 -5.65 -11.30 -7.36
N GLY A 47 -5.84 -11.01 -6.07
CA GLY A 47 -4.95 -10.15 -5.28
C GLY A 47 -5.30 -8.66 -5.35
N ARG A 48 -6.43 -8.32 -5.96
CA ARG A 48 -7.05 -6.99 -5.91
C ARG A 48 -8.45 -7.11 -5.34
N TRP A 49 -8.86 -6.08 -4.62
CA TRP A 49 -10.18 -5.94 -4.02
C TRP A 49 -10.77 -4.63 -4.50
N THR A 50 -12.06 -4.65 -4.80
CA THR A 50 -12.81 -3.42 -5.00
C THR A 50 -13.48 -3.09 -3.69
N CYS A 51 -13.26 -1.88 -3.20
CA CYS A 51 -13.82 -1.37 -1.96
C CYS A 51 -14.65 -0.12 -2.25
N VAL A 52 -15.78 0.02 -1.57
CA VAL A 52 -16.57 1.25 -1.56
C VAL A 52 -16.25 2.01 -0.27
N VAL A 53 -15.84 3.26 -0.38
CA VAL A 53 -15.46 4.14 0.72
C VAL A 53 -16.38 5.37 0.70
N GLY A 54 -16.76 5.88 1.87
CA GLY A 54 -17.71 6.98 1.99
C GLY A 54 -19.17 6.53 1.84
N SER A 55 -20.07 7.49 1.68
CA SER A 55 -21.51 7.25 1.55
C SER A 55 -22.18 8.41 0.80
N GLY A 56 -23.26 8.12 0.06
CA GLY A 56 -24.01 9.17 -0.63
C GLY A 56 -23.18 9.80 -1.75
N ASP A 57 -23.10 11.12 -1.79
CA ASP A 57 -22.40 11.84 -2.85
C ASP A 57 -20.86 11.71 -2.77
N ASP A 58 -20.32 11.35 -1.60
CA ASP A 58 -18.88 11.15 -1.37
C ASP A 58 -18.43 9.68 -1.57
N GLU A 59 -19.34 8.84 -2.08
CA GLU A 59 -19.08 7.43 -2.33
C GLU A 59 -18.04 7.26 -3.45
N ARG A 60 -16.98 6.50 -3.16
CA ARG A 60 -15.85 6.28 -4.07
C ARG A 60 -15.57 4.79 -4.20
N VAL A 61 -15.36 4.34 -5.44
CA VAL A 61 -14.95 2.98 -5.75
C VAL A 61 -13.43 2.93 -5.83
N ILE A 62 -12.82 2.16 -4.92
CA ILE A 62 -11.39 2.09 -4.72
C ILE A 62 -10.87 0.71 -5.11
N THR A 63 -9.84 0.68 -5.94
CA THR A 63 -9.05 -0.54 -6.15
C THR A 63 -7.98 -0.64 -5.05
N ALA A 64 -8.00 -1.73 -4.31
CA ALA A 64 -7.10 -1.95 -3.19
C ALA A 64 -6.34 -3.27 -3.30
N MET A 65 -5.14 -3.30 -2.74
CA MET A 65 -4.37 -4.52 -2.52
C MET A 65 -4.24 -4.81 -1.03
N ARG A 66 -3.89 -6.04 -0.69
CA ARG A 66 -3.56 -6.40 0.69
C ARG A 66 -2.22 -5.78 1.09
N ALA A 67 -2.15 -5.11 2.23
CA ALA A 67 -0.87 -4.68 2.79
C ALA A 67 0.00 -5.89 3.15
N ARG A 68 1.32 -5.76 2.94
CA ARG A 68 2.29 -6.86 3.17
C ARG A 68 2.31 -7.35 4.62
N GLU A 69 1.92 -6.48 5.54
CA GLU A 69 1.87 -6.76 6.96
C GLU A 69 0.64 -7.53 7.41
N MET A 70 -0.43 -7.53 6.61
CA MET A 70 -1.57 -8.41 6.84
C MET A 70 -1.13 -9.85 6.58
N GLY A 71 -1.37 -10.71 7.57
CA GLY A 71 -1.12 -12.14 7.45
C GLY A 71 -2.01 -12.81 6.39
N ARG A 72 -2.06 -14.14 6.41
CA ARG A 72 -2.83 -14.96 5.45
C ARG A 72 -4.35 -14.92 5.67
N LYS A 73 -4.88 -13.94 6.41
CA LYS A 73 -6.33 -13.81 6.63
C LYS A 73 -7.01 -13.53 5.29
N GLY A 74 -8.05 -14.32 5.00
CA GLY A 74 -8.86 -14.14 3.80
C GLY A 74 -9.71 -12.88 3.91
N ILE A 75 -9.69 -12.07 2.86
CA ILE A 75 -10.55 -10.91 2.66
C ILE A 75 -11.64 -11.34 1.69
N VAL A 76 -12.89 -11.13 2.07
CA VAL A 76 -14.10 -11.61 1.39
C VAL A 76 -15.03 -10.43 1.12
N VAL A 77 -15.92 -10.57 0.15
CA VAL A 77 -17.01 -9.61 -0.08
C VAL A 77 -17.84 -9.44 1.21
N GLY A 78 -18.20 -8.20 1.53
CA GLY A 78 -18.91 -7.82 2.75
C GLY A 78 -18.00 -7.50 3.94
N ASP A 79 -16.68 -7.67 3.81
CA ASP A 79 -15.75 -7.23 4.86
C ASP A 79 -15.70 -5.70 4.96
N LEU A 80 -15.77 -5.18 6.18
CA LEU A 80 -15.36 -3.82 6.49
C LEU A 80 -13.84 -3.79 6.66
N ALA A 81 -13.18 -2.96 5.86
CA ALA A 81 -11.75 -2.89 5.71
C ALA A 81 -11.25 -1.47 6.01
N ASP A 82 -10.14 -1.35 6.73
CA ASP A 82 -9.43 -0.09 6.89
C ASP A 82 -8.43 0.04 5.73
N LEU A 83 -8.51 1.14 4.98
CA LEU A 83 -7.71 1.39 3.78
C LEU A 83 -6.79 2.60 3.97
N VAL A 84 -5.59 2.52 3.38
CA VAL A 84 -4.63 3.62 3.29
C VAL A 84 -4.09 3.75 1.88
N GLY A 85 -3.54 4.93 1.55
CA GLY A 85 -3.00 5.22 0.22
C GLY A 85 -3.89 6.20 -0.53
N ASP A 86 -3.97 6.05 -1.84
CA ASP A 86 -4.82 6.91 -2.65
C ASP A 86 -6.26 6.38 -2.65
N LEU A 87 -7.15 7.14 -2.02
CA LEU A 87 -8.58 6.85 -1.88
C LEU A 87 -9.44 7.82 -2.70
N SER A 88 -8.88 8.45 -3.72
CA SER A 88 -9.63 9.35 -4.59
C SER A 88 -10.63 8.62 -5.49
N GLY A 89 -10.34 7.37 -5.87
CA GLY A 89 -11.14 6.61 -6.83
C GLY A 89 -10.89 6.99 -8.29
N ALA A 90 -9.87 7.83 -8.56
CA ALA A 90 -9.45 8.13 -9.91
C ALA A 90 -8.79 6.92 -10.59
N ASP A 91 -8.76 6.92 -11.92
CA ASP A 91 -8.11 5.88 -12.69
C ASP A 91 -6.63 5.75 -12.32
N ASP A 92 -6.10 4.54 -12.39
CA ASP A 92 -4.70 4.19 -12.05
C ASP A 92 -4.27 4.48 -10.60
N THR A 93 -5.22 4.79 -9.70
CA THR A 93 -4.96 4.91 -8.26
C THR A 93 -5.02 3.56 -7.56
N LEU A 94 -4.30 3.45 -6.43
CA LEU A 94 -4.18 2.18 -5.72
C LEU A 94 -4.07 2.37 -4.21
N ALA A 95 -4.98 1.73 -3.49
CA ALA A 95 -5.00 1.70 -2.04
C ALA A 95 -4.43 0.38 -1.49
N ARG A 96 -4.26 0.33 -0.17
CA ARG A 96 -3.94 -0.89 0.57
C ARG A 96 -4.89 -1.09 1.73
N ILE A 97 -5.48 -2.28 1.80
CA ILE A 97 -6.17 -2.74 3.00
C ILE A 97 -5.11 -3.07 4.04
N VAL A 98 -5.23 -2.50 5.24
CA VAL A 98 -4.29 -2.71 6.36
C VAL A 98 -4.91 -3.49 7.51
N ARG A 99 -6.24 -3.45 7.64
CA ARG A 99 -6.99 -4.16 8.68
C ARG A 99 -8.37 -4.56 8.15
N ILE A 100 -8.92 -5.63 8.72
CA ILE A 100 -10.32 -6.03 8.54
C ILE A 100 -11.00 -5.92 9.89
N ALA A 101 -12.12 -5.23 9.96
CA ALA A 101 -12.92 -5.13 11.17
C ALA A 101 -13.50 -6.52 11.55
N PRO A 102 -13.81 -6.75 12.83
CA PRO A 102 -14.45 -7.99 13.26
C PRO A 102 -15.76 -8.25 12.49
N ARG A 103 -15.89 -9.44 11.90
CA ARG A 103 -17.11 -9.86 11.21
C ARG A 103 -18.20 -10.17 12.22
N THR A 104 -19.40 -9.63 12.00
CA THR A 104 -20.59 -9.95 12.81
C THR A 104 -21.19 -11.30 12.43
N THR A 105 -21.16 -11.64 11.14
CA THR A 105 -21.65 -12.91 10.59
C THR A 105 -20.67 -13.43 9.55
N THR A 106 -20.74 -14.72 9.20
CA THR A 106 -19.90 -15.30 8.14
C THR A 106 -20.65 -16.44 7.48
N LEU A 107 -20.82 -16.37 6.16
CA LEU A 107 -21.31 -17.49 5.36
C LEU A 107 -20.13 -18.37 4.96
N ARG A 108 -20.18 -19.65 5.31
CA ARG A 108 -19.15 -20.63 4.95
C ARG A 108 -19.77 -21.70 4.08
N ARG A 109 -19.10 -22.04 2.97
CA ARG A 109 -19.42 -23.27 2.24
C ARG A 109 -18.79 -24.42 3.01
N THR A 110 -19.56 -25.47 3.27
CA THR A 110 -19.02 -26.73 3.79
C THR A 110 -17.97 -27.25 2.82
N ALA A 111 -16.86 -27.72 3.39
CA ALA A 111 -15.74 -28.32 2.65
C ALA A 111 -16.16 -29.63 1.98
#